data_AF-A0A524IF07-F1
#
_entry.id   AF-A0A524IF07-F1
#
_cell.length_a   1.000
_cell.length_b   1.000
_cell.length_c   1.000
_cell.angle_alpha   90.00
_cell.angle_beta   90.00
_cell.angle_gamma   90.00
#
_symmetry.space_group_name_H-M   'P 1'
#
loop_
_entity.id
_entity.type
_entity.pdbx_description
1 polymer ?
#
loop_
_entity_poly.entity_id
_entity_poly.type
_entity_poly.pdbx_seq_one_letter_code
_entity_poly.pdbx_strand_id
1 'polypeptide(L)'
;MKYQIIKCLRSLAALFFVVGCLFLLSGLGIGWGNTELPKETVLSLELALKAANAALGKCDEGGYRVSVAVVDRGGNLKALLRGDGAGPHTQDSSARKAYTASSIRRSTQELAELRTKVPNLQALGDMNERILILGGGLPLVLGNEVVGGIGVGGAP
;
A
#
# COMPACT_ATOMS: atom_id res chain seq x y z
N MET A 1 9.59 13.36 -9.93
CA MET A 1 10.03 12.13 -9.23
C MET A 1 11.04 11.28 -10.03
N LYS A 2 10.88 11.05 -11.33
CA LYS A 2 11.85 10.31 -12.18
C LYS A 2 13.30 10.82 -12.07
N TYR A 3 13.51 12.13 -11.92
CA TYR A 3 14.84 12.75 -11.86
C TYR A 3 15.66 12.41 -10.60
N GLN A 4 15.00 12.14 -9.47
CA GLN A 4 15.69 11.80 -8.21
C GLN A 4 16.13 10.33 -8.19
N ILE A 5 15.32 9.44 -8.76
CA ILE A 5 15.64 8.01 -8.89
C ILE A 5 16.84 7.80 -9.85
N ILE A 6 16.90 8.54 -10.96
CA ILE A 6 18.02 8.47 -11.92
C ILE A 6 19.33 8.99 -11.30
N LYS A 7 19.28 10.02 -10.45
CA LYS A 7 20.47 10.47 -9.69
C LYS A 7 20.95 9.41 -8.70
N CYS A 8 20.02 8.73 -8.02
CA CYS A 8 20.34 7.65 -7.09
C CYS A 8 21.03 6.47 -7.81
N LEU A 9 20.48 6.02 -8.95
CA LEU A 9 21.06 4.93 -9.74
C LEU A 9 22.40 5.29 -10.39
N ARG A 10 22.60 6.53 -10.86
CA ARG A 10 23.88 6.96 -11.44
C ARG A 10 25.00 7.04 -10.40
N SER A 11 24.67 7.27 -9.13
CA SER A 11 25.63 7.22 -8.02
C SER A 11 26.12 5.79 -7.74
N LEU A 12 25.28 4.76 -7.98
CA LEU A 12 25.67 3.36 -7.85
C LEU A 12 26.53 2.86 -9.02
N ALA A 13 26.24 3.28 -10.25
CA ALA A 13 26.99 2.83 -11.43
C ALA A 13 28.45 3.30 -11.45
N ALA A 14 28.76 4.47 -10.88
CA ALA A 14 30.14 4.96 -10.73
C ALA A 14 30.97 4.10 -9.76
N LEU A 15 30.31 3.39 -8.83
CA LEU A 15 30.98 2.52 -7.86
C LEU A 15 31.39 1.17 -8.48
N PHE A 16 30.66 0.69 -9.50
CA PHE A 16 30.93 -0.60 -10.14
C PHE A 16 32.11 -0.56 -11.13
N PHE A 17 32.39 0.58 -11.77
CA PHE A 17 33.44 0.66 -12.79
C PHE A 17 34.87 0.61 -12.21
N VAL A 18 35.04 0.92 -10.91
CA VAL A 18 36.34 0.85 -10.22
C VAL A 18 36.64 -0.57 -9.70
N VAL A 19 35.63 -1.42 -9.52
CA VAL A 19 35.76 -2.76 -8.91
C VAL A 19 36.19 -3.84 -9.91
N GLY A 20 36.09 -3.58 -11.22
CA GLY A 20 36.40 -4.55 -12.27
C GLY A 20 37.88 -4.93 -12.45
N CYS A 21 38.81 -4.19 -11.84
CA CYS A 21 40.26 -4.41 -12.04
C CYS A 21 40.97 -5.07 -10.84
N LEU A 22 40.25 -5.40 -9.75
CA LEU A 22 40.87 -5.86 -8.51
C LEU A 22 40.27 -7.18 -7.99
N PHE A 23 40.06 -8.15 -8.90
CA PHE A 23 39.46 -9.46 -8.59
C PHE A 23 40.49 -10.59 -8.37
N LEU A 24 41.74 -10.26 -8.05
CA LEU A 24 42.81 -11.26 -7.85
C LEU A 24 43.55 -11.20 -6.50
N LEU A 25 43.04 -10.48 -5.49
CA LEU A 25 43.51 -10.64 -4.11
C LEU A 25 42.35 -10.97 -3.17
N SER A 26 42.23 -12.26 -2.89
CA SER A 26 42.06 -12.85 -1.55
C SER A 26 41.35 -12.00 -0.47
N GLY A 27 40.16 -12.47 -0.06
CA GLY A 27 39.83 -12.53 1.37
C GLY A 27 39.03 -11.38 1.98
N LEU A 28 38.36 -10.54 1.20
CA LEU A 28 37.33 -9.66 1.75
C LEU A 28 36.04 -10.46 1.96
N GLY A 29 35.98 -11.19 3.07
CA GLY A 29 34.69 -11.50 3.68
C GLY A 29 33.96 -10.17 3.84
N ILE A 30 32.87 -10.00 3.10
CA ILE A 30 31.92 -8.93 3.36
C ILE A 30 31.41 -9.23 4.77
N GLY A 31 32.04 -8.62 5.77
CA GLY A 31 31.52 -8.61 7.12
C GLY A 31 30.26 -7.77 7.06
N TRP A 32 29.11 -8.42 6.95
CA TRP A 32 27.85 -7.81 7.37
C TRP A 32 28.07 -7.56 8.85
N GLY A 33 28.47 -6.34 9.23
CA GLY A 33 28.61 -5.97 10.63
C GLY A 33 27.31 -6.29 11.38
N ASN A 34 27.35 -6.30 12.70
CA ASN A 34 26.16 -6.45 13.55
C ASN A 34 25.23 -5.22 13.41
N THR A 35 24.68 -5.00 12.21
CA THR A 35 23.66 -4.00 11.93
C THR A 35 22.35 -4.53 12.48
N GLU A 36 21.84 -3.90 13.54
CA GLU A 36 20.52 -4.21 14.06
C GLU A 36 19.48 -3.95 12.96
N LEU A 37 18.69 -4.97 12.65
CA LEU A 37 17.66 -4.89 11.61
C LEU A 37 16.52 -3.98 12.08
N PRO A 38 15.91 -3.20 11.16
CA PRO A 38 14.70 -2.44 11.47
C PRO A 38 13.60 -3.36 12.00
N LYS A 39 12.95 -2.94 13.08
CA LYS A 39 11.74 -3.58 13.61
C LYS A 39 10.55 -2.74 13.17
N GLU A 40 9.48 -3.39 12.73
CA GLU A 40 8.26 -2.72 12.28
C GLU A 40 7.04 -3.25 13.04
N THR A 41 6.07 -2.37 13.32
CA THR A 41 4.76 -2.78 13.80
C THR A 41 3.97 -3.43 12.66
N VAL A 42 3.49 -4.65 12.88
CA VAL A 42 2.79 -5.43 11.85
C VAL A 42 1.31 -5.58 12.18
N LEU A 43 0.45 -5.38 11.17
CA LEU A 43 -0.97 -5.71 11.26
C LEU A 43 -1.16 -7.24 11.32
N SER A 44 -1.62 -7.74 12.46
CA SER A 44 -1.92 -9.17 12.62
C SER A 44 -3.13 -9.58 11.76
N LEU A 45 -3.19 -10.88 11.40
CA LEU A 45 -4.34 -11.42 10.67
C LEU A 45 -5.64 -11.27 11.47
N GLU A 46 -5.58 -11.47 12.78
CA GLU A 46 -6.73 -11.32 13.67
C GLU A 46 -7.30 -9.90 13.63
N LEU A 47 -6.44 -8.88 13.72
CA LEU A 47 -6.88 -7.48 13.62
C LEU A 47 -7.42 -7.15 12.22
N ALA A 48 -6.80 -7.69 11.16
CA ALA A 48 -7.30 -7.52 9.80
C ALA A 48 -8.71 -8.11 9.63
N LEU A 49 -8.95 -9.33 10.13
CA LEU A 49 -10.27 -9.96 10.10
C LEU A 49 -11.28 -9.21 10.95
N LYS A 50 -10.90 -8.74 12.14
CA LYS A 50 -11.77 -7.93 13.01
C LYS A 50 -12.20 -6.64 12.32
N ALA A 51 -11.26 -5.92 11.70
CA ALA A 51 -11.55 -4.70 10.95
C ALA A 51 -12.45 -4.98 9.74
N ALA A 52 -12.16 -6.02 8.97
CA ALA A 52 -12.96 -6.39 7.79
C ALA A 52 -14.39 -6.75 8.16
N ASN A 53 -14.59 -7.57 9.20
CA ASN A 53 -15.92 -7.96 9.68
C ASN A 53 -16.70 -6.76 10.25
N ALA A 54 -16.05 -5.87 10.99
CA ALA A 54 -16.70 -4.67 11.51
C ALA A 54 -17.22 -3.76 10.38
N ALA A 55 -16.42 -3.56 9.33
CA ALA A 55 -16.84 -2.78 8.16
C ALA A 55 -17.97 -3.48 7.38
N LEU A 56 -17.88 -4.80 7.17
CA LEU A 56 -18.91 -5.58 6.50
C LEU A 56 -20.24 -5.51 7.26
N GLY A 57 -20.22 -5.77 8.57
CA GLY A 57 -21.40 -5.69 9.43
C GLY A 57 -22.00 -4.29 9.45
N LYS A 58 -21.16 -3.24 9.49
CA LYS A 58 -21.67 -1.86 9.46
C LYS A 58 -22.36 -1.50 8.14
N CYS A 59 -21.86 -2.01 7.01
CA CYS A 59 -22.49 -1.83 5.71
C CYS A 59 -23.79 -2.64 5.59
N ASP A 60 -23.83 -3.85 6.14
CA ASP A 60 -25.02 -4.70 6.13
C ASP A 60 -26.17 -4.12 6.98
N GLU A 61 -25.87 -3.51 8.13
CA GLU A 61 -26.83 -2.72 8.92
C GLU A 61 -27.50 -1.60 8.10
N GLY A 62 -26.77 -1.05 7.12
CA GLY A 62 -27.26 -0.02 6.20
C GLY A 62 -27.94 -0.56 4.94
N GLY A 63 -28.09 -1.89 4.82
CA GLY A 63 -28.65 -2.55 3.63
C GLY A 63 -27.70 -2.56 2.42
N TYR A 64 -26.41 -2.25 2.61
CA TYR A 64 -25.44 -2.21 1.52
C TYR A 64 -24.76 -3.55 1.29
N ARG A 65 -24.63 -3.96 0.03
CA ARG A 65 -23.97 -5.22 -0.36
C ARG A 65 -22.56 -4.92 -0.85
N VAL A 66 -21.56 -5.14 0.01
CA VAL A 66 -20.18 -4.67 -0.21
C VAL A 66 -19.14 -5.79 -0.23
N SER A 67 -17.99 -5.51 -0.85
CA SER A 67 -16.74 -6.22 -0.53
C SER A 67 -15.84 -5.34 0.34
N VAL A 68 -15.13 -5.98 1.27
CA VAL A 68 -14.16 -5.35 2.17
C VAL A 68 -12.81 -6.04 2.02
N ALA A 69 -11.76 -5.27 1.77
CA ALA A 69 -10.39 -5.76 1.70
C ALA A 69 -9.51 -5.07 2.75
N VAL A 70 -8.58 -5.82 3.32
CA VAL A 70 -7.54 -5.31 4.21
C VAL A 70 -6.18 -5.74 3.67
N VAL A 71 -5.24 -4.80 3.60
CA VAL A 71 -3.85 -5.03 3.20
C VAL A 71 -2.89 -4.68 4.32
N ASP A 72 -1.72 -5.30 4.34
CA ASP A 72 -0.61 -4.91 5.22
C ASP A 72 0.11 -3.66 4.71
N ARG A 73 1.16 -3.25 5.44
CA ARG A 73 2.02 -2.10 5.11
C ARG A 73 2.71 -2.24 3.74
N GLY A 74 3.01 -3.46 3.31
CA GLY A 74 3.55 -3.74 1.97
C GLY A 74 2.49 -3.71 0.87
N GLY A 75 1.21 -3.55 1.24
CA GLY A 75 0.08 -3.59 0.33
C GLY A 75 -0.32 -5.02 -0.05
N ASN A 76 0.11 -6.05 0.67
CA ASN A 76 -0.31 -7.42 0.43
C ASN A 76 -1.65 -7.70 1.09
N LEU A 77 -2.51 -8.47 0.42
CA LEU A 77 -3.83 -8.79 0.93
C LEU A 77 -3.73 -9.65 2.19
N LYS A 78 -4.41 -9.23 3.26
CA LYS A 78 -4.51 -9.94 4.54
C LYS A 78 -5.89 -10.53 4.75
N ALA A 79 -6.94 -9.85 4.29
CA ALA A 79 -8.31 -10.32 4.31
C ALA A 79 -9.09 -9.75 3.12
N LEU A 80 -10.00 -10.54 2.57
CA LEU A 80 -10.97 -10.10 1.57
C LEU A 80 -12.29 -10.81 1.86
N LEU A 81 -13.31 -10.03 2.20
CA LEU A 81 -14.67 -10.51 2.43
C LEU A 81 -15.56 -9.94 1.33
N ARG A 82 -16.37 -10.79 0.69
CA ARG A 82 -17.41 -10.35 -0.23
C ARG A 82 -18.75 -10.71 0.36
N GLY A 83 -19.56 -9.69 0.68
CA GLY A 83 -20.93 -9.90 1.11
C GLY A 83 -21.78 -10.51 0.00
N ASP A 84 -22.78 -11.28 0.37
CA ASP A 84 -23.72 -11.87 -0.58
C ASP A 84 -24.43 -10.79 -1.39
N GLY A 85 -24.58 -10.99 -2.70
CA GLY A 85 -25.18 -9.99 -3.59
C GLY A 85 -24.31 -8.76 -3.88
N ALA A 86 -23.10 -8.65 -3.31
CA ALA A 86 -22.15 -7.61 -3.73
C ALA A 86 -21.69 -7.88 -5.17
N GLY A 87 -21.66 -6.82 -5.99
CA GLY A 87 -21.27 -6.90 -7.40
C GLY A 87 -19.82 -7.39 -7.57
N PRO A 88 -19.48 -8.10 -8.67
CA PRO A 88 -18.18 -8.76 -8.83
C PRO A 88 -17.00 -7.78 -8.86
N HIS A 89 -17.20 -6.57 -9.38
CA HIS A 89 -16.17 -5.53 -9.44
C HIS A 89 -15.75 -5.00 -8.06
N THR A 90 -16.55 -5.23 -7.02
CA THR A 90 -16.30 -4.69 -5.67
C THR A 90 -15.08 -5.33 -5.00
N GLN A 91 -14.73 -6.57 -5.36
CA GLN A 91 -13.54 -7.26 -4.83
C GLN A 91 -12.25 -6.52 -5.23
N ASP A 92 -12.07 -6.27 -6.53
CA ASP A 92 -10.92 -5.49 -7.04
C ASP A 92 -10.95 -4.05 -6.51
N SER A 93 -12.12 -3.41 -6.55
CA SER A 93 -12.27 -2.03 -6.07
C SER A 93 -11.87 -1.88 -4.61
N SER A 94 -12.34 -2.76 -3.73
CA SER A 94 -12.00 -2.74 -2.30
C SER A 94 -10.50 -2.98 -2.06
N ALA A 95 -9.90 -3.95 -2.76
CA ALA A 95 -8.47 -4.26 -2.65
C ALA A 95 -7.58 -3.10 -3.11
N ARG A 96 -7.93 -2.45 -4.22
CA ARG A 96 -7.19 -1.30 -4.75
C ARG A 96 -7.35 -0.05 -3.88
N LYS A 97 -8.53 0.18 -3.30
CA LYS A 97 -8.73 1.26 -2.31
C LYS A 97 -7.89 1.02 -1.05
N ALA A 98 -7.87 -0.20 -0.53
CA ALA A 98 -7.03 -0.58 0.62
C ALA A 98 -5.54 -0.37 0.33
N TYR A 99 -5.07 -0.84 -0.84
CA TYR A 99 -3.70 -0.63 -1.32
C TYR A 99 -3.35 0.86 -1.43
N THR A 100 -4.24 1.65 -2.04
CA THR A 100 -4.05 3.09 -2.22
C THR A 100 -3.93 3.80 -0.88
N ALA A 101 -4.80 3.47 0.06
CA ALA A 101 -4.80 4.09 1.37
C ALA A 101 -3.56 3.73 2.19
N SER A 102 -3.12 2.47 2.14
CA SER A 102 -1.89 2.00 2.78
C SER A 102 -0.64 2.66 2.18
N SER A 103 -0.52 2.66 0.85
CA SER A 103 0.69 3.12 0.13
C SER A 103 0.85 4.65 0.14
N ILE A 104 -0.24 5.39 -0.12
CA ILE A 104 -0.23 6.86 -0.16
C ILE A 104 -0.44 7.48 1.23
N ARG A 105 -0.84 6.65 2.22
CA ARG A 105 -1.04 7.04 3.62
C ARG A 105 -2.09 8.14 3.81
N ARG A 106 -3.13 8.11 2.99
CA ARG A 106 -4.28 9.04 3.00
C ARG A 106 -5.56 8.29 2.68
N SER A 107 -6.70 8.84 3.06
CA SER A 107 -7.97 8.25 2.62
C SER A 107 -8.12 8.39 1.10
N THR A 108 -8.73 7.41 0.44
CA THR A 108 -8.96 7.52 -1.01
C THR A 108 -9.98 8.60 -1.37
N GLN A 109 -10.82 8.98 -0.40
CA GLN A 109 -11.75 10.12 -0.51
C GLN A 109 -10.99 11.45 -0.58
N GLU A 110 -10.09 11.68 0.37
CA GLU A 110 -9.24 12.88 0.38
C GLU A 110 -8.41 12.98 -0.89
N LEU A 111 -7.88 11.86 -1.39
CA LEU A 111 -7.14 11.84 -2.65
C LEU A 111 -8.02 12.20 -3.85
N ALA A 112 -9.29 11.76 -3.88
CA ALA A 112 -10.23 12.13 -4.93
C ALA A 112 -10.51 13.64 -4.91
N GLU A 113 -10.64 14.24 -3.73
CA GLU A 113 -10.83 15.69 -3.58
C GLU A 113 -9.57 16.49 -3.92
N LEU A 114 -8.38 16.00 -3.56
CA LEU A 114 -7.12 16.65 -3.90
C LEU A 114 -6.86 16.62 -5.40
N ARG A 115 -7.21 15.50 -6.06
CA ARG A 115 -7.08 15.34 -7.51
C ARG A 115 -7.86 16.40 -8.28
N THR A 116 -9.07 16.76 -7.83
CA THR A 116 -9.87 17.79 -8.50
C THR A 116 -9.35 19.20 -8.26
N LYS A 117 -8.76 19.46 -7.10
CA LYS A 117 -8.25 20.78 -6.70
C LYS A 117 -6.83 21.07 -7.20
N VAL A 118 -6.00 20.05 -7.40
CA VAL A 118 -4.58 20.18 -7.75
C VAL A 118 -4.32 19.49 -9.09
N PRO A 119 -4.24 20.24 -10.21
CA PRO A 119 -4.07 19.65 -11.55
C PRO A 119 -2.88 18.69 -11.68
N ASN A 120 -1.79 18.95 -10.95
CA ASN A 120 -0.60 18.10 -10.95
C ASN A 120 -0.83 16.70 -10.35
N LEU A 121 -1.93 16.48 -9.61
CA LEU A 121 -2.29 15.19 -9.01
C LEU A 121 -3.21 14.34 -9.90
N GLN A 122 -3.59 14.81 -11.09
CA GLN A 122 -4.44 14.05 -12.01
C GLN A 122 -3.81 12.69 -12.37
N ALA A 123 -2.50 12.67 -12.65
CA ALA A 123 -1.75 11.46 -12.99
C ALA A 123 -1.46 10.54 -11.79
N LEU A 124 -1.92 10.86 -10.57
CA LEU A 124 -1.67 10.03 -9.38
C LEU A 124 -2.30 8.64 -9.52
N GLY A 125 -3.41 8.52 -10.26
CA GLY A 125 -4.06 7.25 -10.56
C GLY A 125 -3.21 6.32 -11.44
N ASP A 126 -2.31 6.89 -12.24
CA ASP A 126 -1.55 6.17 -13.27
C ASP A 126 -0.16 5.72 -12.77
N MET A 127 0.18 6.05 -11.51
CA MET A 127 1.49 5.70 -10.94
C MET A 127 1.66 4.19 -10.70
N ASN A 128 0.57 3.47 -10.51
CA ASN A 128 0.55 2.02 -10.30
C ASN A 128 -0.86 1.50 -10.61
N GLU A 129 -0.98 0.37 -11.30
CA GLU A 129 -2.27 -0.26 -11.65
C GLU A 129 -3.17 -0.55 -10.44
N ARG A 130 -2.57 -0.76 -9.27
CA ARG A 130 -3.28 -1.05 -8.02
C ARG A 130 -3.84 0.21 -7.35
N ILE A 131 -3.47 1.41 -7.82
CA ILE A 131 -4.04 2.65 -7.30
C ILE A 131 -5.47 2.81 -7.83
N LEU A 132 -6.38 3.13 -6.92
CA LEU A 132 -7.76 3.50 -7.21
C LEU A 132 -8.15 4.68 -6.32
N ILE A 133 -8.30 5.84 -6.95
CA ILE A 133 -8.69 7.08 -6.27
C ILE A 133 -10.22 7.23 -6.39
N LEU A 134 -10.90 6.49 -5.53
CA LEU A 134 -12.34 6.50 -5.35
C LEU A 134 -12.61 6.27 -3.86
N GLY A 135 -13.54 7.05 -3.28
CA GLY A 135 -13.86 6.98 -1.85
C GLY A 135 -14.14 5.56 -1.33
N GLY A 136 -13.80 5.32 -0.07
CA GLY A 136 -14.00 4.03 0.61
C GLY A 136 -12.74 3.31 1.08
N GLY A 137 -11.55 3.92 0.94
CA GLY A 137 -10.29 3.41 1.47
C GLY A 137 -9.74 4.27 2.60
N LEU A 138 -9.24 3.65 3.68
CA LEU A 138 -8.63 4.30 4.83
C LEU A 138 -7.31 3.63 5.24
N PRO A 139 -6.27 4.39 5.63
CA PRO A 139 -5.08 3.82 6.22
C PRO A 139 -5.40 3.25 7.60
N LEU A 140 -4.80 2.10 7.93
CA LEU A 140 -4.82 1.54 9.28
C LEU A 140 -3.60 2.04 10.03
N VAL A 141 -3.82 2.79 11.12
CA VAL A 141 -2.78 3.48 11.88
C VAL A 141 -2.72 2.92 13.29
N LEU A 142 -1.53 2.52 13.73
CA LEU A 142 -1.23 2.16 15.12
C LEU A 142 -0.16 3.13 15.65
N GLY A 143 -0.52 3.94 16.63
CA GLY A 143 0.31 5.06 17.09
C GLY A 143 0.55 6.06 15.94
N ASN A 144 1.80 6.21 15.53
CA ASN A 144 2.20 7.09 14.43
C ASN A 144 2.57 6.32 13.14
N GLU A 145 2.29 5.02 13.09
CA GLU A 145 2.68 4.15 11.97
C GLU A 145 1.47 3.66 11.18
N VAL A 146 1.52 3.82 9.85
CA VAL A 146 0.60 3.12 8.95
C VAL A 146 1.04 1.67 8.84
N VAL A 147 0.22 0.76 9.36
CA VAL A 147 0.47 -0.69 9.39
C VAL A 147 -0.27 -1.45 8.30
N GLY A 148 -1.13 -0.75 7.55
CA GLY A 148 -1.91 -1.31 6.45
C GLY A 148 -2.96 -0.36 5.93
N GLY A 149 -3.95 -0.91 5.22
CA GLY A 149 -5.10 -0.17 4.74
C GLY A 149 -6.34 -1.06 4.65
N ILE A 150 -7.50 -0.44 4.81
CA ILE A 150 -8.81 -1.07 4.61
C ILE A 150 -9.53 -0.38 3.46
N GLY A 151 -10.27 -1.13 2.65
CA GLY A 151 -11.03 -0.62 1.53
C GLY A 151 -12.39 -1.29 1.43
N VAL A 152 -13.42 -0.52 1.07
CA VAL A 152 -14.80 -0.97 0.90
C VAL A 152 -15.30 -0.57 -0.50
N GLY A 153 -16.02 -1.47 -1.16
CA GLY A 153 -16.66 -1.21 -2.45
C GLY A 153 -18.06 -1.81 -2.51
N GLY A 154 -19.02 -1.09 -3.11
CA GLY A 154 -20.39 -1.55 -3.35
C GLY A 154 -21.49 -0.64 -2.80
N ALA A 155 -21.18 0.16 -1.78
CA ALA A 155 -22.09 1.21 -1.28
C ALA A 155 -22.01 2.48 -2.15
N PRO A 156 -23.06 3.33 -2.17
CA PRO A 156 -23.08 4.62 -2.88
C PRO A 156 -21.95 5.57 -2.50
#